data_AF-A0AB40AHF2-F1
#
_entry.id   AF-A0AB40AHF2-F1
#
_cell.length_a   1.000
_cell.length_b   1.000
_cell.length_c   1.000
_cell.angle_alpha   90.00
_cell.angle_beta   90.00
_cell.angle_gamma   90.00
#
_symmetry.space_group_name_H-M   'P 1'
#
loop_
_entity.id
_entity.type
_entity.pdbx_description
1 polymer ?
#
loop_
_entity_poly.entity_id
_entity_poly.type
_entity_poly.pdbx_seq_one_letter_code
_entity_poly.pdbx_strand_id
1 'polypeptide(L)'
;MEIEQVQCDCCDLQEDCTQNYISEVKAKFDGKWLCGLCAEAVRDEVIRAKKIGYGMEEGMKAHMSFCRKFKSNPAVQVADGMKQMLRRRSGNMSGTSAPSMTAKNHGSHPENSDP
;
A
#
# COMPACT_ATOMS: atom_id res chain seq x y z
N MET A 1 38.79 -6.54 13.59
CA MET A 1 37.39 -6.75 13.13
C MET A 1 37.24 -5.94 11.86
N GLU A 2 36.95 -6.59 10.74
CA GLU A 2 36.81 -5.90 9.45
C GLU A 2 35.45 -5.18 9.39
N ILE A 3 35.49 -3.90 9.04
CA ILE A 3 34.32 -3.02 8.92
C ILE A 3 34.09 -2.74 7.43
N GLU A 4 32.86 -2.89 6.99
CA GLU A 4 32.42 -2.60 5.64
C GLU A 4 31.25 -1.62 5.67
N GLN A 5 31.24 -0.70 4.72
CA GLN A 5 30.08 0.15 4.46
C GLN A 5 29.05 -0.63 3.66
N VAL A 6 27.83 -0.74 4.17
CA VAL A 6 26.75 -1.51 3.54
C VAL A 6 25.47 -0.68 3.48
N GLN A 7 24.74 -0.81 2.37
CA GLN A 7 23.50 -0.09 2.11
C GLN A 7 22.28 -0.97 2.43
N CYS A 8 21.35 -0.44 3.21
CA CYS A 8 20.08 -1.09 3.56
C CYS A 8 19.21 -1.35 2.32
N ASP A 9 18.79 -2.61 2.13
CA ASP A 9 17.93 -3.04 1.02
C ASP A 9 16.52 -2.42 1.07
N CYS A 10 16.13 -1.89 2.23
CA CYS A 10 14.81 -1.28 2.45
C CYS A 10 14.80 0.22 2.17
N CYS A 11 15.72 1.00 2.76
CA CYS A 11 15.65 2.46 2.82
C CYS A 11 16.88 3.19 2.27
N ASP A 12 17.87 2.47 1.72
CA ASP A 12 19.10 3.01 1.15
C ASP A 12 20.03 3.73 2.16
N LEU A 13 19.72 3.66 3.46
CA LEU A 13 20.61 4.11 4.52
C LEU A 13 21.90 3.28 4.50
N GLN A 14 23.05 3.96 4.54
CA GLN A 14 24.36 3.34 4.64
C GLN A 14 24.80 3.28 6.11
N GLU A 15 25.36 2.14 6.51
CA GLU A 15 25.91 1.92 7.85
C GLU A 15 27.28 1.25 7.74
N ASP A 16 28.20 1.60 8.63
CA ASP A 16 29.49 0.94 8.77
C ASP A 16 29.34 -0.22 9.75
N CYS A 17 29.45 -1.44 9.26
CA CYS A 17 29.13 -2.64 10.02
C CYS A 17 30.22 -3.71 9.87
N THR A 18 30.30 -4.57 10.87
CA THR A 18 31.24 -5.69 10.85
C THR A 18 30.71 -6.79 9.95
N GLN A 19 31.57 -7.50 9.21
CA GLN A 19 31.13 -8.62 8.34
C GLN A 19 30.31 -9.68 9.09
N ASN A 20 30.67 -9.96 10.35
CA ASN A 20 29.93 -10.90 11.18
C ASN A 20 28.50 -10.41 11.45
N TYR A 21 28.34 -9.15 11.85
CA TYR A 21 27.02 -8.56 12.08
C TYR A 21 26.18 -8.53 10.79
N ILE A 22 26.79 -8.20 9.63
CA ILE A 22 26.13 -8.23 8.33
C ILE A 22 25.59 -9.63 8.03
N SER A 23 26.39 -10.66 8.26
CA SER A 23 26.01 -12.05 8.01
C SER A 23 24.87 -12.51 8.93
N GLU A 24 24.93 -12.16 10.21
CA GLU A 24 23.88 -12.46 11.19
C GLU A 24 22.53 -11.80 10.84
N VAL A 25 22.55 -10.55 10.39
CA VAL A 25 21.34 -9.85 9.97
C VAL A 25 20.79 -10.49 8.71
N LYS A 26 21.62 -10.75 7.68
CA LYS A 26 21.17 -11.43 6.46
C LYS A 26 20.54 -12.80 6.73
N ALA A 27 21.09 -13.57 7.67
CA ALA A 27 20.50 -14.85 8.07
C ALA A 27 19.09 -14.73 8.69
N LYS A 28 18.78 -13.60 9.34
CA LYS A 28 17.47 -13.34 9.97
C LYS A 28 16.43 -12.78 9.01
N PHE A 29 16.85 -12.16 7.91
CA PHE A 29 15.98 -11.41 6.99
C PHE A 29 16.08 -11.90 5.54
N ASP A 30 16.05 -13.23 5.34
CA ASP A 30 15.99 -13.84 3.99
C ASP A 30 17.12 -13.38 3.06
N GLY A 31 18.34 -13.32 3.59
CA GLY A 31 19.54 -12.92 2.87
C GLY A 31 19.70 -11.40 2.67
N LYS A 32 18.73 -10.58 3.12
CA LYS A 32 18.75 -9.12 2.95
C LYS A 32 19.41 -8.44 4.12
N TRP A 33 20.15 -7.38 3.80
CA TRP A 33 20.68 -6.48 4.81
C TRP A 33 19.67 -5.38 5.11
N LEU A 34 19.28 -5.28 6.38
CA LEU A 34 18.45 -4.20 6.89
C LEU A 34 19.26 -3.39 7.91
N CYS A 35 19.18 -2.06 7.79
CA CYS A 35 19.73 -1.18 8.82
C CYS A 35 19.05 -1.42 10.17
N GLY A 36 19.68 -0.96 11.26
CA GLY A 36 19.17 -1.18 12.61
C GLY A 36 17.71 -0.77 12.80
N LEU A 37 17.31 0.37 12.22
CA LEU A 37 15.95 0.89 12.31
C LEU A 37 14.93 0.06 11.51
N CYS A 38 15.28 -0.37 10.29
CA CYS A 38 14.39 -1.22 9.50
C CYS A 38 14.26 -2.62 10.13
N ALA A 39 15.33 -3.14 10.72
CA ALA A 39 15.31 -4.43 11.42
C ALA A 39 14.35 -4.40 12.63
N GLU A 40 14.36 -3.33 13.43
CA GLU A 40 13.39 -3.16 14.52
C GLU A 40 11.96 -3.00 13.99
N ALA A 41 11.76 -2.16 12.98
CA ALA A 41 10.43 -1.93 12.42
C ALA A 41 9.79 -3.22 11.86
N VAL A 42 10.58 -4.12 11.28
CA VAL A 42 10.11 -5.44 10.85
C VAL A 42 9.73 -6.31 12.05
N ARG A 43 10.57 -6.35 13.10
CA ARG A 43 10.24 -7.11 14.32
C ARG A 43 8.95 -6.61 14.96
N ASP A 44 8.75 -5.30 15.02
CA ASP A 44 7.54 -4.69 15.56
C ASP A 44 6.30 -5.05 14.74
N GLU A 45 6.40 -5.10 13.42
CA GLU A 45 5.30 -5.52 12.54
C GLU A 45 4.90 -6.98 12.81
N VAL A 46 5.88 -7.88 12.96
CA VAL A 46 5.63 -9.30 13.31
C VAL A 46 4.93 -9.43 14.66
N ILE A 47 5.40 -8.70 15.66
CA ILE A 47 4.79 -8.70 17.01
C ILE A 47 3.36 -8.12 16.96
N ARG A 48 3.13 -7.07 16.19
CA ARG A 48 1.82 -6.40 16.09
C ARG A 48 0.76 -7.16 15.31
N ALA A 49 1.15 -8.00 14.36
CA ALA A 49 0.21 -8.62 13.43
C ALA A 49 -0.85 -9.50 14.12
N LYS A 50 -0.60 -10.02 15.33
CA LYS A 50 -1.51 -10.87 16.13
C LYS A 50 -2.17 -12.02 15.33
N LYS A 51 -1.57 -12.42 14.22
CA LYS A 51 -2.11 -13.41 13.27
C LYS A 51 -1.26 -14.67 13.34
N ILE A 52 -1.92 -15.81 13.49
CA ILE A 52 -1.28 -17.12 13.41
C ILE A 52 -0.69 -17.27 12.00
N GLY A 53 0.60 -17.61 11.93
CA GLY A 53 1.32 -17.77 10.67
C GLY A 53 1.87 -16.47 10.08
N TYR A 54 1.78 -15.33 10.77
CA TYR A 54 2.50 -14.12 10.35
C TYR A 54 3.94 -14.20 10.81
N GLY A 55 4.85 -14.43 9.87
CA GLY A 55 6.28 -14.63 10.11
C GLY A 55 7.12 -13.43 9.75
N MET A 56 8.44 -13.64 9.84
CA MET A 56 9.46 -12.64 9.53
C MET A 56 9.44 -12.20 8.05
N GLU A 57 9.13 -13.13 7.14
CA GLU A 57 9.00 -12.83 5.70
C GLU A 57 7.84 -11.86 5.46
N GLU A 58 6.68 -12.12 6.06
CA GLU A 58 5.50 -11.26 5.91
C GLU A 58 5.74 -9.88 6.52
N GLY A 59 6.36 -9.82 7.71
CA GLY A 59 6.79 -8.58 8.35
C GLY A 59 7.73 -7.76 7.47
N MET A 60 8.74 -8.42 6.91
CA MET A 60 9.69 -7.80 6.01
C MET A 60 9.00 -7.28 4.75
N LYS A 61 8.13 -8.09 4.12
CA LYS A 61 7.40 -7.71 2.91
C LYS A 61 6.48 -6.51 3.15
N ALA A 62 5.77 -6.50 4.28
CA ALA A 62 4.92 -5.39 4.68
C ALA A 62 5.74 -4.10 4.86
N HIS A 63 6.83 -4.15 5.63
CA HIS A 63 7.70 -3.00 5.87
C HIS A 63 8.35 -2.46 4.58
N MET A 64 8.93 -3.34 3.75
CA MET A 64 9.55 -2.92 2.49
C MET A 64 8.52 -2.33 1.51
N SER A 65 7.30 -2.87 1.48
CA SER A 65 6.20 -2.31 0.68
C SER A 65 5.83 -0.91 1.16
N PHE A 66 5.78 -0.69 2.47
CA PHE A 66 5.52 0.63 3.06
C PHE A 66 6.63 1.62 2.72
N CYS A 67 7.90 1.29 2.96
CA CYS A 67 9.03 2.18 2.69
C CYS A 67 9.14 2.57 1.21
N ARG A 68 8.88 1.64 0.28
CA ARG A 68 8.89 1.93 -1.17
C ARG A 68 7.89 3.01 -1.58
N LYS A 69 6.78 3.18 -0.87
CA LYS A 69 5.81 4.25 -1.17
C LYS A 69 6.41 5.64 -0.96
N PHE A 70 7.33 5.79 -0.03
CA PHE A 70 7.96 7.08 0.30
C PHE A 70 9.30 7.29 -0.40
N LYS A 71 9.86 6.26 -1.05
CA LYS A 71 10.99 6.40 -1.97
C LYS A 71 10.64 7.15 -3.26
N SER A 72 9.36 7.22 -3.62
CA SER A 72 8.95 8.01 -4.78
C SER A 72 9.11 9.50 -4.50
N ASN A 73 9.67 10.26 -5.45
CA ASN A 73 9.67 11.71 -5.40
C ASN A 73 8.25 12.22 -5.07
N PRO A 74 8.06 13.10 -4.07
CA PRO A 74 6.74 13.64 -3.71
C PRO A 74 5.95 14.18 -4.92
N ALA A 75 6.65 14.73 -5.92
CA ALA A 75 6.03 15.20 -7.17
C ALA A 75 5.32 14.09 -7.96
N VAL A 76 5.80 12.84 -7.89
CA VAL A 76 5.16 11.68 -8.53
C VAL A 76 3.82 11.39 -7.86
N GLN A 77 3.76 11.43 -6.52
CA GLN A 77 2.51 11.23 -5.79
C GLN A 77 1.49 12.34 -6.10
N VAL A 78 1.96 13.60 -6.20
CA VAL A 78 1.13 14.73 -6.63
C VAL A 78 0.60 14.51 -8.04
N ALA A 79 1.47 14.12 -8.99
CA ALA A 79 1.10 13.86 -10.38
C ALA A 79 0.09 12.70 -10.49
N ASP A 80 0.25 11.62 -9.73
CA ASP A 80 -0.71 10.52 -9.67
C ASP A 80 -2.07 10.97 -9.12
N GLY A 81 -2.07 11.81 -8.08
CA GLY A 81 -3.28 12.46 -7.57
C GLY A 81 -3.98 13.30 -8.65
N MET A 82 -3.22 14.15 -9.36
CA MET A 82 -3.75 14.96 -10.48
C MET A 82 -4.32 14.09 -11.59
N LYS A 83 -3.60 13.03 -11.98
CA LYS A 83 -4.05 12.05 -12.98
C LYS A 83 -5.36 11.37 -12.56
N GLN A 84 -5.50 11.00 -11.30
CA GLN A 84 -6.73 10.40 -10.77
C GLN A 84 -7.91 11.39 -10.81
N MET A 85 -7.68 12.66 -10.46
CA MET A 85 -8.69 13.72 -10.52
C MET A 85 -9.19 13.94 -11.96
N LEU A 86 -8.27 14.04 -12.93
CA LEU A 86 -8.62 14.22 -14.34
C LEU A 86 -9.40 13.03 -14.92
N ARG A 87 -9.01 11.80 -14.55
CA ARG A 87 -9.72 10.57 -14.95
C ARG A 87 -11.15 10.53 -14.40
N ARG A 88 -11.35 10.87 -13.13
CA ARG A 88 -12.69 10.94 -12.51
C ARG A 88 -13.58 11.97 -13.22
N ARG A 89 -13.04 13.15 -13.52
CA ARG A 89 -13.78 14.20 -14.23
C ARG A 89 -14.20 13.77 -15.64
N SER A 90 -13.35 13.03 -16.34
CA SER A 90 -13.64 12.56 -17.71
C SER A 90 -14.72 11.47 -17.74
N GLY A 91 -14.73 10.57 -16.75
CA GLY A 91 -15.76 9.53 -16.62
C GLY A 91 -17.15 10.10 -16.29
N ASN A 92 -17.22 11.20 -15.54
CA ASN A 92 -18.48 11.85 -15.17
C ASN A 92 -19.10 12.73 -16.27
N MET A 93 -18.36 12.97 -17.37
CA MET A 93 -18.85 13.73 -18.54
C MET A 93 -19.53 12.85 -19.59
N SER A 94 -19.45 11.52 -19.45
CA SER A 94 -20.09 10.57 -20.39
C SER A 94 -21.49 10.12 -19.93
N GLY A 95 -22.05 10.73 -18.87
CA GLY A 95 -23.27 10.27 -18.20
C GLY A 95 -24.45 11.25 -18.22
N THR A 96 -24.41 12.33 -18.98
CA THR A 96 -25.55 13.27 -19.07
C THR A 96 -26.12 13.32 -20.48
N SER A 97 -26.57 12.16 -20.98
CA SER A 97 -27.66 12.13 -21.95
C SER A 97 -28.92 12.72 -21.30
N ALA A 98 -29.54 13.66 -22.01
CA ALA A 98 -30.66 14.52 -21.62
C ALA A 98 -31.81 13.84 -20.82
N PRO A 99 -32.58 14.60 -20.02
CA PRO A 99 -33.69 14.05 -19.24
C PRO A 99 -34.83 13.65 -20.18
N SER A 100 -35.12 12.35 -20.27
CA SER A 100 -36.36 11.89 -20.91
C SER A 100 -37.50 12.11 -19.92
N MET A 101 -38.26 13.18 -20.14
CA MET A 101 -39.49 13.49 -19.42
C MET A 101 -40.53 12.40 -19.73
N THR A 102 -40.66 11.39 -18.85
CA THR A 102 -41.83 10.51 -18.89
C THR A 102 -43.01 11.18 -18.19
N ALA A 103 -43.92 11.75 -18.97
CA ALA A 103 -45.25 12.13 -18.50
C ALA A 103 -46.01 10.86 -18.09
N LYS A 104 -46.24 10.67 -16.78
CA LYS A 104 -47.20 9.69 -16.27
C LYS A 104 -48.51 10.42 -16.00
N ASN A 105 -49.45 10.29 -16.93
CA ASN A 105 -50.79 10.83 -16.77
C ASN A 105 -51.65 9.92 -15.88
N HIS A 106 -52.56 10.55 -15.14
CA HIS A 106 -53.45 10.01 -14.12
C HIS A 106 -54.60 9.13 -14.67
N GLY A 107 -55.11 8.24 -13.81
CA GLY A 107 -56.42 7.56 -13.91
C GLY A 107 -56.29 6.06 -14.20
N SER A 108 -56.92 5.11 -13.49
CA SER A 108 -57.99 5.12 -12.49
C SER A 108 -58.03 3.73 -11.80
N HIS A 109 -58.25 3.69 -10.48
CA HIS A 109 -58.71 2.52 -9.69
C HIS A 109 -60.15 2.10 -10.11
N PRO A 110 -60.81 1.05 -9.55
CA PRO A 110 -60.37 -0.09 -8.71
C PRO A 110 -60.99 -1.47 -9.13
N GLU A 111 -60.59 -2.58 -8.48
CA GLU A 111 -61.44 -3.69 -7.94
C GLU A 111 -60.53 -4.91 -7.64
N ASN A 112 -60.34 -5.28 -6.37
CA ASN A 112 -61.01 -6.40 -5.65
C ASN A 112 -60.83 -7.75 -6.37
N SER A 113 -60.29 -8.83 -5.81
CA SER A 113 -60.70 -9.49 -4.56
C SER A 113 -59.70 -10.60 -4.18
N ASP A 114 -59.55 -10.80 -2.87
CA ASP A 114 -59.08 -11.97 -2.10
C ASP A 114 -59.61 -13.35 -2.59
N PRO A 115 -59.05 -14.49 -2.15
CA PRO A 115 -58.70 -14.84 -0.75
C PRO A 115 -57.27 -15.31 -0.46
#